data_AF-A0A379VWH7-F1
#
_entry.id   AF-A0A379VWH7-F1
#
_cell.length_a   1.000
_cell.length_b   1.000
_cell.length_c   1.000
_cell.angle_alpha   90.00
_cell.angle_beta   90.00
_cell.angle_gamma   90.00
#
_symmetry.space_group_name_H-M   'P 1'
#
loop_
_entity.id
_entity.type
_entity.pdbx_description
1 polymer ?
#
loop_
_entity_poly.entity_id
_entity_poly.type
_entity_poly.pdbx_seq_one_letter_code
_entity_poly.pdbx_strand_id
1 'polypeptide(L)'
;MRPQFRYNLISIKAVFTGVIMSSIVFRIFNGEAPIIEVGKLSDAPVNTLWLYLILGIIFGCVGPVFNSLVLRTQDMFQRFHGGEIKKWVLMGGAIGGLCGILGLIEPEAAGGGFNLIPIAAAGNFSVGLLLFIFIARVVTTLLCFSSGAPGGIFAPMLALGTLLGTAFGMAAAVLFPQYHLEAGTFAIAGMGR
;
A
#
# COMPACT_ATOMS: atom_id res chain seq x y z
N MET A 1 7.52 -19.97 -16.09
CA MET A 1 7.97 -20.49 -14.78
C MET A 1 9.49 -20.59 -14.79
N ARG A 2 10.21 -19.99 -13.84
CA ARG A 2 11.67 -20.13 -13.76
C ARG A 2 12.00 -21.62 -13.47
N PRO A 3 12.95 -22.26 -14.18
CA PRO A 3 13.21 -23.71 -14.09
C PRO A 3 13.79 -24.20 -12.74
N GLN A 4 13.89 -23.32 -11.74
CA GLN A 4 14.70 -23.51 -10.54
C GLN A 4 13.91 -24.05 -9.34
N PHE A 5 12.59 -24.15 -9.44
CA PHE A 5 11.74 -24.71 -8.39
C PHE A 5 10.85 -25.82 -8.97
N ARG A 6 11.37 -27.06 -8.97
CA ARG A 6 10.50 -28.24 -9.11
C ARG A 6 9.70 -28.37 -7.82
N TYR A 7 8.39 -28.26 -7.91
CA TYR A 7 7.48 -28.43 -6.78
C TYR A 7 7.75 -29.79 -6.11
N ASN A 8 8.25 -29.77 -4.89
CA ASN A 8 8.54 -30.95 -4.10
C ASN A 8 8.13 -30.68 -2.64
N LEU A 9 7.55 -31.67 -1.98
CA LEU A 9 7.14 -31.63 -0.57
C LEU A 9 8.33 -31.25 0.36
N ILE A 10 9.56 -31.53 -0.07
CA ILE A 10 10.79 -31.13 0.64
C ILE A 10 10.94 -29.60 0.68
N SER A 11 10.66 -28.90 -0.42
CA SER A 11 10.76 -27.44 -0.48
C SER A 11 9.74 -26.76 0.42
N ILE A 12 8.52 -27.31 0.53
CA ILE A 12 7.50 -26.81 1.45
C ILE A 12 7.97 -26.92 2.89
N LYS A 13 8.47 -28.09 3.29
CA LYS A 13 9.03 -28.29 4.65
C LYS A 13 10.15 -27.29 4.95
N ALA A 14 11.08 -27.10 4.01
CA ALA A 14 12.19 -26.16 4.18
C ALA A 14 11.72 -24.70 4.32
N VAL A 15 10.77 -24.26 3.48
CA VAL A 15 10.19 -22.91 3.56
C VAL A 15 9.47 -22.70 4.90
N PHE A 16 8.67 -23.67 5.35
CA PHE A 16 7.98 -23.59 6.63
C PHE A 16 8.95 -23.44 7.79
N THR A 17 9.97 -24.29 7.87
CA THR A 17 10.98 -24.18 8.94
C THR A 17 11.69 -22.82 8.91
N GLY A 18 12.04 -22.31 7.73
CA GLY A 18 12.65 -20.98 7.58
C GLY A 18 11.74 -19.84 8.05
N VAL A 19 10.47 -19.86 7.66
CA VAL A 19 9.48 -18.84 8.07
C VAL A 19 9.23 -18.88 9.57
N ILE A 20 9.12 -20.08 10.16
CA ILE A 20 8.94 -20.24 11.62
C ILE A 20 10.12 -19.64 12.36
N MET A 21 11.35 -20.03 12.01
CA MET A 21 12.54 -19.52 12.69
C MET A 21 12.71 -18.00 12.52
N SER A 22 12.49 -17.48 11.31
CA SER A 22 12.52 -16.03 11.08
C SER A 22 11.45 -15.28 11.89
N SER A 23 10.25 -15.86 12.03
CA SER A 23 9.16 -15.26 12.81
C SER A 23 9.45 -15.28 14.31
N ILE A 24 10.03 -16.37 14.83
CA ILE A 24 10.46 -16.47 16.24
C ILE A 24 11.49 -15.39 16.54
N VAL A 25 12.54 -15.28 15.71
CA VAL A 25 13.58 -14.25 15.90
C VAL A 25 12.96 -12.86 15.83
N PHE A 26 12.10 -12.58 14.84
CA PHE A 26 11.42 -11.28 14.74
C PHE A 26 10.63 -10.96 16.03
N ARG A 27 9.86 -11.91 16.57
CA ARG A 27 9.05 -11.72 17.78
C ARG A 27 9.88 -11.56 19.06
N ILE A 28 11.04 -12.22 19.16
CA ILE A 28 11.95 -12.04 20.31
C ILE A 28 12.41 -10.58 20.40
N PHE A 29 12.68 -9.92 19.27
CA PHE A 29 13.18 -8.55 19.25
C PHE A 29 12.08 -7.47 19.21
N ASN A 30 10.95 -7.74 18.54
CA ASN A 30 9.91 -6.73 18.28
C ASN A 30 8.63 -6.97 19.10
N GLY A 31 8.57 -8.05 19.88
CA GLY A 31 7.38 -8.46 20.61
C GLY A 31 6.35 -9.17 19.74
N GLU A 32 5.19 -9.43 20.33
CA GLU A 32 4.11 -10.20 19.72
C GLU A 32 2.98 -9.35 19.12
N ALA A 33 3.05 -8.02 19.30
CA ALA A 33 2.04 -7.10 18.82
C ALA A 33 2.01 -7.04 17.28
N PRO A 34 0.82 -6.93 16.67
CA PRO A 34 0.71 -6.72 15.23
C PRO A 34 1.25 -5.34 14.82
N ILE A 35 1.81 -5.24 13.62
CA ILE A 35 2.32 -3.97 13.08
C ILE A 35 1.18 -2.98 12.79
N ILE A 36 0.00 -3.51 12.44
CA ILE A 36 -1.21 -2.72 12.15
C ILE A 36 -2.33 -3.26 13.05
N GLU A 37 -2.85 -2.41 13.93
CA GLU A 37 -3.98 -2.73 14.80
C GLU A 37 -5.20 -1.91 14.36
N VAL A 38 -6.23 -2.57 13.84
CA VAL A 38 -7.46 -1.93 13.36
C VAL A 38 -8.66 -2.24 14.27
N GLY A 39 -8.45 -3.05 15.31
CA GLY A 39 -9.52 -3.49 16.21
C GLY A 39 -10.48 -4.48 15.53
N LYS A 40 -11.66 -4.64 16.13
CA LYS A 40 -12.73 -5.50 15.61
C LYS A 40 -13.74 -4.66 14.86
N LEU A 41 -13.83 -4.89 13.54
CA LEU A 41 -14.80 -4.26 12.66
C LEU A 41 -16.13 -5.03 12.67
N SER A 42 -17.19 -4.39 12.20
CA SER A 42 -18.50 -5.00 11.95
C SER A 42 -18.45 -6.09 10.88
N ASP A 43 -19.34 -7.07 11.01
CA ASP A 43 -19.54 -8.11 10.00
C ASP A 43 -20.16 -7.51 8.73
N ALA A 44 -19.78 -8.03 7.56
CA ALA A 44 -20.34 -7.62 6.27
C ALA A 44 -21.56 -8.50 5.91
N PRO A 45 -22.80 -7.98 5.92
CA PRO A 45 -23.97 -8.76 5.58
C PRO A 45 -23.97 -9.20 4.11
N VAL A 46 -24.61 -10.33 3.79
CA VAL A 46 -24.59 -10.89 2.42
C VAL A 46 -25.12 -9.91 1.36
N ASN A 47 -26.11 -9.08 1.71
CA ASN A 47 -26.68 -8.08 0.81
C ASN A 47 -25.76 -6.86 0.55
N THR A 48 -24.62 -6.73 1.22
CA THR A 48 -23.62 -5.67 0.96
C THR A 48 -22.44 -6.17 0.12
N LEU A 49 -22.31 -7.49 -0.10
CA LEU A 49 -21.16 -8.11 -0.79
C LEU A 49 -20.92 -7.56 -2.21
N TRP A 50 -21.97 -7.14 -2.91
CA TRP A 50 -21.87 -6.55 -4.24
C TRP A 50 -21.10 -5.22 -4.25
N LEU A 51 -21.08 -4.47 -3.13
CA LEU A 51 -20.27 -3.25 -3.01
C LEU A 51 -18.76 -3.57 -3.03
N TYR A 52 -18.35 -4.68 -2.41
CA TYR A 52 -16.96 -5.14 -2.44
C TYR A 52 -16.56 -5.67 -3.82
N LEU A 53 -17.51 -6.23 -4.58
CA LEU A 53 -17.28 -6.57 -5.99
C LEU A 53 -17.00 -5.31 -6.82
N ILE A 54 -17.80 -4.25 -6.64
CA ILE A 54 -17.56 -2.95 -7.30
C ILE A 54 -16.20 -2.38 -6.91
N LEU A 55 -15.86 -2.40 -5.62
CA LEU A 55 -14.54 -1.99 -5.15
C LEU A 55 -13.43 -2.79 -5.84
N GLY A 56 -13.59 -4.11 -5.98
CA GLY A 56 -12.68 -4.98 -6.70
C GLY A 56 -12.53 -4.61 -8.18
N ILE A 57 -13.62 -4.19 -8.85
CA ILE A 57 -13.58 -3.71 -10.24
C ILE A 57 -12.79 -2.40 -10.33
N ILE A 58 -12.99 -1.48 -9.37
CA ILE A 58 -12.22 -0.22 -9.29
C ILE A 58 -10.72 -0.53 -9.17
N PHE A 59 -10.33 -1.40 -8.22
CA PHE A 59 -8.93 -1.83 -8.09
C PHE A 59 -8.40 -2.55 -9.34
N GLY A 60 -9.23 -3.37 -9.98
CA GLY A 60 -8.90 -4.04 -11.23
C GLY A 60 -8.60 -3.07 -12.38
N CYS A 61 -9.17 -1.86 -12.35
CA CYS A 61 -8.85 -0.79 -13.30
C CYS A 61 -7.63 0.03 -12.86
N VAL A 62 -7.53 0.37 -11.57
CA VAL A 62 -6.43 1.18 -11.02
C VAL A 62 -5.09 0.44 -11.08
N GLY A 63 -5.07 -0.87 -10.82
CA GLY A 63 -3.85 -1.69 -10.79
C GLY A 63 -3.04 -1.64 -12.08
N PRO A 64 -3.62 -1.95 -13.26
CA PRO A 64 -2.92 -1.84 -14.54
C PRO A 64 -2.42 -0.41 -14.85
N VAL A 65 -3.20 0.62 -14.48
CA VAL A 65 -2.79 2.02 -14.65
C VAL A 65 -1.58 2.33 -13.78
N PHE A 66 -1.61 1.97 -12.50
CA PHE A 66 -0.50 2.15 -11.58
C PHE A 66 0.76 1.42 -12.04
N ASN A 67 0.62 0.16 -12.48
CA ASN A 67 1.75 -0.60 -13.03
C ASN A 67 2.34 0.07 -14.28
N SER A 68 1.50 0.58 -15.18
CA SER A 68 1.97 1.32 -16.35
C SER A 68 2.69 2.62 -15.96
N LEU A 69 2.21 3.33 -14.94
CA LEU A 69 2.87 4.53 -14.43
C LEU A 69 4.24 4.21 -13.82
N VAL A 70 4.36 3.12 -13.05
CA VAL A 70 5.66 2.67 -12.50
C VAL A 70 6.66 2.44 -13.63
N LEU A 71 6.32 1.62 -14.61
CA LEU A 71 7.22 1.29 -15.72
C LEU A 71 7.60 2.53 -16.54
N ARG A 72 6.64 3.41 -16.85
CA ARG A 72 6.90 4.66 -17.59
C ARG A 72 7.81 5.60 -16.80
N THR A 73 7.62 5.69 -15.49
CA THR A 73 8.43 6.55 -14.62
C THR A 73 9.85 5.99 -14.49
N GLN A 74 10.02 4.67 -14.45
CA GLN A 74 11.33 4.01 -14.49
C GLN A 74 12.07 4.34 -15.80
N ASP A 75 11.40 4.21 -16.95
CA ASP A 75 11.96 4.57 -18.25
C ASP A 75 12.35 6.06 -18.30
N MET A 76 11.52 6.94 -17.74
CA MET A 76 11.78 8.38 -17.68
C MET A 76 13.02 8.69 -16.84
N PHE A 77 13.17 8.08 -15.66
CA PHE A 77 14.36 8.28 -14.84
C PHE A 77 15.62 7.74 -15.51
N GLN A 78 15.55 6.55 -16.12
CA GLN A 78 16.67 5.97 -16.86
C GLN A 78 17.13 6.89 -18.00
N ARG A 79 16.20 7.53 -18.72
CA ARG A 79 16.52 8.54 -19.75
C ARG A 79 17.14 9.80 -19.16
N PHE A 80 16.68 10.23 -17.98
CA PHE A 80 17.16 11.44 -17.33
C PHE A 80 18.62 11.33 -16.86
N HIS A 81 18.97 10.26 -16.13
CA HIS A 81 20.35 10.08 -15.68
C HIS A 81 21.24 9.38 -16.72
N GLY A 82 20.67 8.70 -17.72
CA GLY A 82 21.42 8.08 -18.82
C GLY A 82 22.41 7.01 -18.38
N GLY A 83 22.20 6.39 -17.21
CA GLY A 83 23.15 5.47 -16.58
C GLY A 83 24.35 6.14 -15.89
N GLU A 84 24.43 7.47 -15.87
CA GLU A 84 25.53 8.19 -15.21
C GLU A 84 25.34 8.21 -13.68
N ILE A 85 26.29 7.62 -12.95
CA ILE A 85 26.22 7.45 -11.49
C ILE A 85 26.06 8.78 -10.75
N LYS A 86 26.74 9.85 -11.19
CA LYS A 86 26.68 11.17 -10.54
C LYS A 86 25.27 11.75 -10.60
N LYS A 87 24.64 11.72 -11.77
CA LYS A 87 23.26 12.19 -11.97
C LYS A 87 22.27 11.34 -11.19
N TRP A 88 22.46 10.02 -11.19
CA TRP A 88 21.60 9.09 -10.47
C TRP A 88 21.62 9.34 -8.96
N VAL A 89 22.82 9.48 -8.37
CA VAL A 89 22.96 9.76 -6.93
C VAL A 89 22.43 11.14 -6.56
N LEU A 90 22.69 12.18 -7.36
CA LEU A 90 22.14 13.53 -7.11
C LEU A 90 20.61 13.54 -7.16
N MET A 91 20.02 12.86 -8.14
CA MET A 91 18.58 12.70 -8.28
C MET A 91 17.99 11.94 -7.09
N GLY A 92 18.61 10.83 -6.68
CA GLY A 92 18.19 10.08 -5.49
C GLY A 92 18.25 10.92 -4.22
N GLY A 93 19.31 11.73 -4.06
CA GLY A 93 19.44 12.69 -2.96
C GLY A 93 18.34 13.76 -2.98
N ALA A 94 18.00 14.29 -4.16
CA ALA A 94 16.92 15.27 -4.30
C ALA A 94 15.54 14.68 -3.95
N ILE A 95 15.24 13.46 -4.43
CA ILE A 95 13.98 12.75 -4.10
C ILE A 95 13.93 12.42 -2.60
N GLY A 96 15.02 11.92 -2.03
CA GLY A 96 15.12 11.66 -0.59
C GLY A 96 14.93 12.93 0.25
N GLY A 97 15.54 14.04 -0.16
CA GLY A 97 15.35 15.35 0.47
C GLY A 97 13.90 15.84 0.37
N LEU A 98 13.26 15.70 -0.79
CA LEU A 98 11.85 16.00 -0.98
C LEU A 98 10.96 15.16 -0.05
N CYS A 99 11.20 13.85 0.05
CA CYS A 99 10.47 12.98 0.97
C CYS A 99 10.71 13.34 2.43
N GLY A 100 11.91 13.79 2.79
CA GLY A 100 12.23 14.29 4.13
C GLY A 100 11.45 15.57 4.46
N ILE A 101 11.41 16.54 3.55
CA ILE A 101 10.64 17.78 3.70
C ILE A 101 9.14 17.48 3.77
N LEU A 102 8.63 16.64 2.86
CA LEU A 102 7.23 16.21 2.90
C LEU A 102 6.90 15.50 4.21
N GLY A 103 7.78 14.66 4.74
CA GLY A 103 7.59 14.00 6.02
C GLY A 103 7.52 14.95 7.22
N LEU A 104 8.05 16.18 7.11
CA LEU A 104 7.94 17.21 8.14
C LEU A 104 6.66 18.05 8.01
N ILE A 105 6.20 18.31 6.78
CA ILE A 105 5.03 19.15 6.50
C ILE A 105 3.74 18.33 6.56
N GLU A 106 3.73 17.18 5.89
CA GLU A 106 2.60 16.27 5.75
C GLU A 106 3.09 14.81 5.90
N PRO A 107 3.23 14.32 7.15
CA PRO A 107 3.79 13.00 7.44
C PRO A 107 3.07 11.85 6.72
N GLU A 108 1.77 12.00 6.45
CA GLU A 108 0.93 10.98 5.83
C GLU A 108 1.22 10.79 4.33
N ALA A 109 1.78 11.81 3.67
CA ALA A 109 2.19 11.77 2.27
C ALA A 109 3.54 11.06 2.05
N ALA A 110 4.32 10.83 3.12
CA ALA A 110 5.65 10.24 3.08
C ALA A 110 5.75 8.91 3.88
N GLY A 111 6.91 8.26 3.83
CA GLY A 111 7.20 7.04 4.57
C GLY A 111 6.43 5.78 4.10
N GLY A 112 6.53 4.71 4.88
CA GLY A 112 5.96 3.39 4.52
C GLY A 112 4.43 3.31 4.53
N GLY A 113 3.76 4.19 5.30
CA GLY A 113 2.30 4.29 5.34
C GLY A 113 1.60 3.41 6.39
N PHE A 114 2.31 2.59 7.16
CA PHE A 114 1.68 1.75 8.20
C PHE A 114 0.91 2.56 9.26
N ASN A 115 1.44 3.71 9.68
CA ASN A 115 0.78 4.58 10.66
C ASN A 115 -0.55 5.16 10.16
N LEU A 116 -0.70 5.30 8.84
CA LEU A 116 -1.90 5.86 8.21
C LEU A 116 -3.05 4.86 8.18
N ILE A 117 -2.75 3.55 8.15
CA ILE A 117 -3.75 2.51 7.92
C ILE A 117 -4.81 2.46 9.04
N PRO A 118 -4.45 2.40 10.34
CA PRO A 118 -5.44 2.42 11.41
C PRO A 118 -6.30 3.69 11.42
N ILE A 119 -5.68 4.85 11.15
CA ILE A 119 -6.36 6.16 11.17
C ILE A 119 -7.38 6.24 10.03
N ALA A 120 -7.00 5.79 8.84
CA ALA A 120 -7.89 5.72 7.69
C ALA A 120 -8.99 4.68 7.86
N ALA A 121 -8.69 3.51 8.44
CA ALA A 121 -9.70 2.48 8.68
C ALA A 121 -10.73 2.92 9.75
N ALA A 122 -10.31 3.73 10.72
CA ALA A 122 -11.22 4.32 11.71
C ALA A 122 -12.14 5.42 11.15
N GLY A 123 -11.95 5.85 9.89
CA GLY A 123 -12.78 6.88 9.26
C GLY A 123 -12.52 8.31 9.76
N ASN A 124 -11.34 8.55 10.36
CA ASN A 124 -10.98 9.86 10.93
C ASN A 124 -10.62 10.94 9.89
N PHE A 125 -10.57 10.59 8.60
CA PHE A 125 -10.30 11.54 7.52
C PHE A 125 -11.55 11.91 6.76
N SER A 126 -11.58 13.13 6.23
CA SER A 126 -12.55 13.50 5.21
C SER A 126 -12.21 12.83 3.87
N VAL A 127 -13.22 12.58 3.02
CA VAL A 127 -13.01 12.02 1.67
C VAL A 127 -12.05 12.89 0.85
N GLY A 128 -12.14 14.22 0.97
CA GLY A 128 -11.24 15.14 0.27
C GLY A 128 -9.78 14.97 0.69
N LEU A 129 -9.54 14.82 2.00
CA LEU A 129 -8.20 14.59 2.53
C LEU A 129 -7.66 13.20 2.15
N LEU A 130 -8.49 12.15 2.18
CA LEU A 130 -8.11 10.81 1.71
C LEU A 130 -7.67 10.82 0.25
N LEU A 131 -8.40 11.49 -0.62
CA LEU A 131 -8.04 11.60 -2.04
C LEU A 131 -6.77 12.42 -2.25
N PHE A 132 -6.58 13.49 -1.48
CA PHE A 132 -5.34 14.27 -1.49
C PHE A 132 -4.13 13.39 -1.10
N ILE A 133 -4.22 12.67 0.03
CA ILE A 133 -3.15 11.79 0.50
C ILE A 133 -2.92 10.65 -0.51
N PHE A 134 -3.98 10.08 -1.08
CA PHE A 134 -3.87 9.04 -2.10
C PHE A 134 -3.05 9.52 -3.31
N ILE A 135 -3.38 10.70 -3.86
CA ILE A 135 -2.65 11.26 -5.00
C ILE A 135 -1.20 11.58 -4.62
N ALA A 136 -0.99 12.23 -3.47
CA ALA A 136 0.34 12.56 -2.97
C ALA A 136 1.20 11.30 -2.81
N ARG A 137 0.64 10.23 -2.23
CA ARG A 137 1.33 8.94 -2.05
C ARG A 137 1.56 8.20 -3.36
N VAL A 138 0.65 8.30 -4.34
CA VAL A 138 0.92 7.75 -5.68
C VAL A 138 2.15 8.43 -6.27
N VAL A 139 2.22 9.76 -6.20
CA VAL A 139 3.37 10.53 -6.71
C VAL A 139 4.65 10.16 -5.96
N THR A 140 4.66 10.21 -4.62
CA THR A 140 5.88 9.90 -3.85
C THR A 140 6.31 8.44 -4.02
N THR A 141 5.38 7.49 -4.10
CA THR A 141 5.69 6.07 -4.36
C THR A 141 6.31 5.89 -5.74
N LEU A 142 5.77 6.53 -6.78
CA LEU A 142 6.32 6.49 -8.13
C LEU A 142 7.72 7.09 -8.17
N LEU A 143 7.94 8.25 -7.55
CA LEU A 143 9.25 8.90 -7.50
C LEU A 143 10.28 8.02 -6.77
N CYS A 144 9.96 7.53 -5.58
CA CYS A 144 10.86 6.71 -4.77
C CYS A 144 11.19 5.39 -5.46
N PHE A 145 10.18 4.59 -5.81
CA PHE A 145 10.39 3.24 -6.34
C PHE A 145 11.00 3.28 -7.74
N SER A 146 10.52 4.19 -8.60
CA SER A 146 10.97 4.24 -9.99
C SER A 146 12.35 4.87 -10.15
N SER A 147 12.84 5.62 -9.16
CA SER A 147 14.21 6.15 -9.16
C SER A 147 15.30 5.07 -9.01
N GLY A 148 14.91 3.84 -8.66
CA GLY A 148 15.86 2.74 -8.40
C GLY A 148 16.42 2.73 -6.98
N ALA A 149 15.86 3.52 -6.06
CA ALA A 149 16.22 3.46 -4.65
C ALA A 149 15.97 2.04 -4.07
N PRO A 150 16.88 1.50 -3.24
CA PRO A 150 16.70 0.19 -2.64
C PRO A 150 15.52 0.21 -1.66
N GLY A 151 14.41 -0.43 -2.04
CA GLY A 151 13.20 -0.49 -1.24
C GLY A 151 12.07 -1.26 -1.92
N GLY A 152 11.12 -1.76 -1.12
CA GLY A 152 9.94 -2.46 -1.61
C GLY A 152 8.76 -1.53 -1.84
N ILE A 153 7.96 -1.81 -2.87
CA ILE A 153 6.71 -1.08 -3.17
C ILE A 153 5.49 -1.64 -2.41
N PHE A 154 5.62 -2.79 -1.76
CA PHE A 154 4.51 -3.50 -1.12
C PHE A 154 3.80 -2.68 -0.02
N ALA A 155 4.54 -2.19 0.98
CA ALA A 155 3.94 -1.42 2.08
C ALA A 155 3.22 -0.13 1.61
N PRO A 156 3.81 0.69 0.71
CA PRO A 156 3.09 1.81 0.11
C PRO A 156 1.79 1.41 -0.60
N MET A 157 1.75 0.26 -1.29
CA MET A 157 0.52 -0.22 -1.94
C MET A 157 -0.56 -0.60 -0.93
N LEU A 158 -0.22 -1.20 0.22
CA LEU A 158 -1.18 -1.46 1.30
C LEU A 158 -1.85 -0.17 1.79
N ALA A 159 -1.06 0.90 1.94
CA ALA A 159 -1.57 2.21 2.35
C ALA A 159 -2.49 2.82 1.28
N LEU A 160 -2.10 2.77 0.00
CA LEU A 160 -2.93 3.24 -1.12
C LEU A 160 -4.26 2.48 -1.21
N GLY A 161 -4.22 1.16 -1.04
CA GLY A 161 -5.42 0.32 -1.03
C GLY A 161 -6.35 0.64 0.14
N THR A 162 -5.78 0.88 1.32
CA THR A 162 -6.54 1.30 2.51
C THR A 162 -7.23 2.64 2.25
N LEU A 163 -6.52 3.65 1.73
CA LEU A 163 -7.07 4.99 1.47
C LEU A 163 -8.23 4.95 0.46
N LEU A 164 -8.04 4.25 -0.66
CA LEU A 164 -9.07 4.13 -1.69
C LEU A 164 -10.28 3.32 -1.17
N GLY A 165 -10.01 2.25 -0.42
CA GLY A 165 -11.04 1.45 0.25
C GLY A 165 -11.86 2.27 1.25
N THR A 166 -11.21 3.06 2.12
CA THR A 166 -11.90 3.96 3.05
C THR A 166 -12.72 4.99 2.29
N ALA A 167 -12.16 5.65 1.27
CA ALA A 167 -12.88 6.67 0.50
C ALA A 167 -14.14 6.10 -0.17
N PHE A 168 -14.05 4.88 -0.73
CA PHE A 168 -15.20 4.15 -1.25
C PHE A 168 -16.22 3.83 -0.16
N GLY A 169 -15.76 3.31 1.00
CA GLY A 169 -16.63 2.97 2.13
C GLY A 169 -17.39 4.17 2.68
N MET A 170 -16.73 5.33 2.77
CA MET A 170 -17.37 6.59 3.17
C MET A 170 -18.45 7.02 2.17
N ALA A 171 -18.17 6.94 0.87
CA ALA A 171 -19.16 7.25 -0.16
C ALA A 171 -20.34 6.25 -0.12
N ALA A 172 -20.06 4.96 0.05
CA ALA A 172 -21.08 3.92 0.14
C ALA A 172 -21.97 4.09 1.37
N ALA A 173 -21.42 4.49 2.52
CA ALA A 173 -22.18 4.75 3.74
C ALA A 173 -23.19 5.90 3.56
N VAL A 174 -22.83 6.93 2.78
CA VAL A 174 -23.73 8.05 2.44
C VAL A 174 -24.81 7.62 1.44
N LEU A 175 -24.46 6.81 0.44
CA LEU A 175 -25.40 6.36 -0.61
C LEU A 175 -26.37 5.28 -0.13
N PHE A 176 -25.97 4.45 0.85
CA PHE A 176 -26.74 3.31 1.34
C PHE A 176 -26.83 3.32 2.88
N PRO A 177 -27.46 4.35 3.50
CA PRO A 177 -27.56 4.46 4.95
C PRO A 177 -28.29 3.28 5.60
N GLN A 178 -29.19 2.61 4.87
CA GLN A 178 -29.91 1.43 5.34
C GLN A 178 -29.02 0.24 5.69
N TYR A 179 -27.81 0.19 5.15
CA TYR A 179 -26.87 -0.91 5.39
C TYR A 179 -25.99 -0.70 6.62
N HIS A 180 -26.06 0.46 7.28
CA HIS A 180 -25.26 0.77 8.48
C HIS A 180 -23.77 0.43 8.29
N LEU A 181 -23.22 0.82 7.13
CA LEU A 181 -21.88 0.45 6.70
C LEU A 181 -20.80 1.14 7.54
N GLU A 182 -19.76 0.38 7.86
CA GLU A 182 -18.54 0.90 8.47
C GLU A 182 -17.44 1.00 7.41
N ALA A 183 -16.88 2.20 7.21
CA ALA A 183 -15.86 2.46 6.19
C ALA A 183 -14.60 1.58 6.36
N GLY A 184 -14.25 1.23 7.60
CA GLY A 184 -13.12 0.34 7.91
C GLY A 184 -13.21 -1.03 7.24
N THR A 185 -14.42 -1.58 7.03
CA THR A 185 -14.60 -2.87 6.35
C THR A 185 -14.13 -2.81 4.89
N PHE A 186 -14.37 -1.68 4.21
CA PHE A 186 -13.90 -1.43 2.84
C PHE A 186 -12.41 -1.10 2.80
N ALA A 187 -11.89 -0.42 3.83
CA ALA A 187 -10.46 -0.15 3.99
C ALA A 187 -9.65 -1.46 4.03
N ILE A 188 -10.07 -2.43 4.86
CA ILE A 188 -9.44 -3.75 4.95
C ILE A 188 -9.60 -4.55 3.66
N ALA A 189 -10.78 -4.51 3.04
CA ALA A 189 -11.01 -5.18 1.77
C ALA A 189 -10.14 -4.63 0.62
N GLY A 190 -9.89 -3.31 0.62
CA GLY A 190 -9.04 -2.63 -0.35
C GLY A 190 -7.54 -2.76 -0.08
N MET A 191 -7.13 -2.96 1.18
CA MET A 191 -5.72 -2.99 1.58
C MET A 191 -4.88 -4.04 0.83
N GLY A 192 -5.46 -5.20 0.48
CA GLY A 192 -4.75 -6.29 -0.20
C GLY A 192 -4.91 -6.34 -1.71
N ARG A 193 -5.42 -5.29 -2.36
CA ARG A 193 -5.81 -5.28 -3.78
C ARG A 193 -4.93 -4.41 -4.66
#